data_AF-A0A962L163-F1
#
_entry.id   AF-A0A962L163-F1
#
_cell.length_a   1.000
_cell.length_b   1.000
_cell.length_c   1.000
_cell.angle_alpha   90.00
_cell.angle_beta   90.00
_cell.angle_gamma   90.00
#
_symmetry.space_group_name_H-M   'P 1'
#
loop_
_entity.id
_entity.type
_entity.pdbx_description
1 polymer ?
#
loop_
_entity_poly.entity_id
_entity_poly.type
_entity_poly.pdbx_seq_one_letter_code
_entity_poly.pdbx_strand_id
1 'polypeptide(L)'
;MANSGNMICPACGTFQPKAEECTQCGVIIAKAQAQKAAVEEPAAQANDKSKGGSSSLLAGVAIAAALLVGGWYFWPSGESAPRPPVQPKTQIEKVAAYNAQMAAQIQQTDALTKLRTLRTKLYLMDEKGVVPPSNEEGLHALVEKGLLKQDEITDPWGHDFAYRLEEGIQGQGSRHYQVYVYSAGPDGIPGNKDDIGDGEK
;
A
#
# COMPACT_ATOMS: atom_id res chain seq x y z
N MET A 1 -4.72 -5.80 46.90
CA MET A 1 -5.44 -5.83 45.61
C MET A 1 -4.42 -5.52 44.53
N ALA A 2 -4.07 -6.49 43.68
CA ALA A 2 -3.08 -6.27 42.63
C ALA A 2 -3.68 -5.34 41.56
N ASN A 3 -2.98 -4.25 41.22
CA ASN A 3 -3.37 -3.35 40.15
C ASN A 3 -3.44 -4.13 38.83
N SER A 4 -4.64 -4.44 38.36
CA SER A 4 -4.92 -5.07 37.07
C SER A 4 -4.72 -4.05 35.95
N GLY A 5 -3.46 -3.67 35.70
CA GLY A 5 -3.09 -2.91 34.52
C GLY A 5 -3.17 -3.80 33.27
N ASN A 6 -3.59 -3.24 32.15
CA ASN A 6 -3.42 -3.86 30.84
C ASN A 6 -2.03 -3.55 30.28
N MET A 7 -1.54 -4.40 29.38
CA MET A 7 -0.28 -4.21 28.68
C MET A 7 -0.33 -4.72 27.24
N ILE A 8 0.61 -4.25 26.43
CA ILE A 8 0.79 -4.71 25.05
C ILE A 8 1.99 -5.65 25.01
N CYS A 9 1.81 -6.86 24.47
CA CYS A 9 2.88 -7.82 24.32
C CYS A 9 4.00 -7.25 23.42
N PRO A 10 5.26 -7.18 23.89
CA PRO A 10 6.36 -6.56 23.13
C PRO A 10 6.80 -7.37 21.91
N ALA A 11 6.34 -8.62 21.76
CA ALA A 11 6.68 -9.51 20.65
C ALA A 11 5.62 -9.50 19.52
N CYS A 12 4.32 -9.52 19.85
CA CYS A 12 3.25 -9.64 18.85
C CYS A 12 2.24 -8.48 18.86
N GLY A 13 2.35 -7.52 19.78
CA GLY A 13 1.45 -6.35 19.83
C GLY A 13 0.06 -6.61 20.40
N THR A 14 -0.23 -7.80 20.91
CA THR A 14 -1.54 -8.13 21.51
C THR A 14 -1.76 -7.37 22.82
N PHE A 15 -2.94 -6.75 22.97
CA PHE A 15 -3.39 -6.11 24.20
C PHE A 15 -3.97 -7.15 25.16
N GLN A 16 -3.42 -7.27 26.36
CA GLN A 16 -3.82 -8.27 27.35
C GLN A 16 -3.68 -7.74 28.79
N PRO A 17 -4.34 -8.36 29.79
CA PRO A 17 -4.04 -8.09 31.19
C PRO A 17 -2.55 -8.35 31.50
N LYS A 18 -2.00 -7.64 32.47
CA LYS A 18 -0.62 -7.85 32.91
C LYS A 18 -0.43 -9.31 33.36
N ALA A 19 0.43 -10.03 32.65
CA ALA A 19 0.72 -11.45 32.85
C ALA A 19 2.20 -11.71 32.57
N GLU A 20 2.74 -12.82 33.10
CA GLU A 20 4.13 -13.24 32.85
C GLU A 20 4.32 -13.76 31.42
N GLU A 21 3.25 -14.27 30.80
CA GLU A 21 3.24 -14.88 29.48
C GLU A 21 2.18 -14.21 28.57
N CYS A 22 2.47 -14.12 27.27
CA CYS A 22 1.50 -13.68 26.30
C CYS A 22 0.51 -14.79 25.94
N THR A 23 -0.79 -14.53 26.08
CA THR A 23 -1.84 -15.53 25.79
C THR A 23 -1.94 -15.87 24.30
N GLN A 24 -1.38 -15.02 23.42
CA GLN A 24 -1.44 -15.21 21.98
C GLN A 24 -0.21 -15.90 21.40
N CYS A 25 1.00 -15.53 21.86
CA CYS A 25 2.25 -16.03 21.29
C CYS A 25 3.12 -16.84 22.25
N GLY A 26 2.71 -17.01 23.51
CA GLY A 26 3.43 -17.80 24.52
C GLY A 26 4.75 -17.19 24.99
N VAL A 27 5.05 -15.94 24.63
CA VAL A 27 6.32 -15.31 25.02
C VAL A 27 6.30 -14.91 26.50
N ILE A 28 7.40 -15.20 27.20
CA ILE A 28 7.61 -14.72 28.57
C ILE A 28 8.00 -13.24 28.52
N ILE A 29 7.09 -12.38 28.96
CA ILE A 29 7.16 -10.92 28.77
C ILE A 29 8.36 -10.30 29.50
N ALA A 30 8.67 -10.77 30.72
CA ALA A 30 9.81 -10.29 31.49
C ALA A 30 11.14 -10.51 30.74
N LYS A 31 11.27 -11.66 30.07
CA LYS A 31 12.46 -12.00 29.28
C LYS A 31 12.56 -11.15 28.02
N ALA A 32 11.45 -10.92 27.34
CA ALA A 32 11.39 -10.08 26.14
C ALA A 32 11.75 -8.61 26.44
N GLN A 33 11.33 -8.08 27.59
CA GLN A 33 11.69 -6.72 28.02
C GLN A 33 13.17 -6.61 28.39
N ALA A 34 13.74 -7.60 29.09
CA ALA A 34 15.16 -7.62 29.42
C ALA A 34 16.05 -7.65 28.17
N GLN A 35 15.65 -8.37 27.12
CA GLN A 35 16.37 -8.39 25.84
C GLN A 35 16.33 -7.03 25.13
N LYS A 36 15.18 -6.32 25.15
CA LYS A 36 15.09 -4.97 24.57
C LYS A 36 16.00 -4.00 25.32
N ALA A 37 16.00 -4.04 26.66
CA ALA A 37 16.89 -3.21 27.48
C ALA A 37 18.37 -3.49 27.20
N ALA A 38 18.75 -4.76 26.98
CA ALA A 38 20.13 -5.14 26.65
C ALA A 38 20.59 -4.71 25.25
N VAL A 39 19.66 -4.42 24.33
CA VAL A 39 19.96 -3.95 22.97
C VAL A 39 20.02 -2.41 22.90
N GLU A 40 19.38 -1.71 23.84
CA GLU A 40 19.26 -0.24 23.83
C GLU A 40 20.39 0.53 24.57
N GLU A 41 21.35 -0.14 25.22
CA GLU A 41 22.55 0.51 25.80
C GLU A 41 23.88 -0.02 25.20
N PRO A 42 24.84 0.82 24.76
CA PRO A 42 24.69 2.04 23.96
C PRO A 42 25.45 1.91 22.60
N ALA A 43 24.78 2.21 21.49
CA ALA A 43 25.40 2.49 20.19
C ALA A 43 26.12 3.86 20.13
N ALA A 44 26.60 4.38 21.28
CA ALA A 44 27.19 5.70 21.39
C ALA A 44 28.74 5.72 21.29
N GLN A 45 29.42 4.60 21.05
CA GLN A 45 30.88 4.57 20.94
C GLN A 45 31.38 3.58 19.88
N ALA A 46 31.26 3.92 18.59
CA ALA A 46 32.08 3.31 17.54
C ALA A 46 31.99 4.14 16.24
N ASN A 47 32.59 5.32 16.23
CA ASN A 47 32.89 5.98 14.97
C ASN A 47 34.28 6.61 15.03
N ASP A 48 35.31 5.76 14.97
CA ASP A 48 36.62 6.19 14.52
C ASP A 48 37.43 5.02 13.96
N LYS A 49 38.02 5.24 12.77
CA LYS A 49 39.07 4.47 12.09
C LYS A 49 38.74 3.08 11.50
N SER A 50 38.61 3.05 10.17
CA SER A 50 39.44 2.14 9.35
C SER A 50 39.43 2.56 7.88
N LYS A 51 40.55 3.15 7.45
CA LYS A 51 40.97 3.28 6.05
C LYS A 51 41.70 1.99 5.63
N GLY A 52 41.45 1.50 4.42
CA GLY A 52 42.50 0.93 3.55
C GLY A 52 42.44 -0.57 3.21
N GLY A 53 42.76 -0.88 1.94
CA GLY A 53 43.10 -2.21 1.41
C GLY A 53 42.05 -2.75 0.42
N SER A 54 42.12 -2.50 -0.89
CA SER A 54 43.01 -3.05 -1.93
C SER A 54 42.79 -4.53 -2.31
N SER A 55 42.32 -4.71 -3.56
CA SER A 55 42.80 -5.70 -4.55
C SER A 55 42.55 -7.20 -4.37
N SER A 56 41.82 -7.81 -5.32
CA SER A 56 42.16 -9.05 -6.10
C SER A 56 40.90 -9.52 -6.87
N LEU A 57 40.77 -9.46 -8.20
CA LEU A 57 41.32 -10.34 -9.26
C LEU A 57 41.13 -11.86 -9.02
N LEU A 58 40.28 -12.50 -9.84
CA LEU A 58 40.28 -13.88 -10.37
C LEU A 58 38.96 -14.04 -11.16
N ALA A 59 38.87 -14.10 -12.49
CA ALA A 59 39.46 -14.98 -13.51
C ALA A 59 38.92 -16.44 -13.50
N GLY A 60 38.29 -16.85 -14.61
CA GLY A 60 37.92 -18.24 -14.97
C GLY A 60 36.50 -18.64 -14.58
N VAL A 61 35.66 -19.29 -15.39
CA VAL A 61 35.91 -20.21 -16.51
C VAL A 61 34.71 -20.18 -17.46
N ALA A 62 35.00 -20.19 -18.76
CA ALA A 62 34.06 -20.44 -19.85
C ALA A 62 33.84 -21.96 -20.01
N ILE A 63 32.58 -22.39 -20.16
CA ILE A 63 32.25 -23.64 -20.86
C ILE A 63 31.08 -23.36 -21.79
N ALA A 64 31.38 -23.43 -23.08
CA ALA A 64 30.42 -23.52 -24.16
C ALA A 64 30.03 -25.00 -24.35
N ALA A 65 28.73 -25.26 -24.51
CA ALA A 65 28.24 -26.45 -25.21
C ALA A 65 26.87 -26.13 -25.82
N ALA A 66 26.91 -25.83 -27.11
CA ALA A 66 25.74 -25.75 -27.97
C ALA A 66 25.22 -27.16 -28.26
N LEU A 67 23.91 -27.38 -28.21
CA LEU A 67 23.24 -28.28 -29.15
C LEU A 67 21.85 -27.73 -29.50
N LEU A 68 21.77 -27.34 -30.77
CA LEU A 68 20.59 -27.00 -31.53
C LEU A 68 19.72 -28.25 -31.75
N VAL A 69 18.44 -28.18 -31.43
CA VAL A 69 17.41 -28.97 -32.12
C VAL A 69 16.27 -28.03 -32.45
N GLY A 70 15.90 -28.06 -33.73
CA GLY A 70 15.07 -27.07 -34.39
C GLY A 70 13.64 -26.98 -33.87
N GLY A 71 13.12 -25.77 -33.92
CA GLY A 71 11.71 -25.45 -33.78
C GLY A 71 11.48 -24.13 -34.49
N TRP A 72 11.23 -24.19 -35.80
CA TRP A 72 10.75 -23.06 -36.59
C TRP A 72 9.34 -22.70 -36.12
N TYR A 73 9.23 -21.98 -35.01
CA TYR A 73 8.03 -21.23 -34.67
C TYR A 73 8.34 -19.75 -34.87
N PHE A 74 7.73 -19.25 -35.94
CA PHE A 74 7.59 -17.87 -36.34
C PHE A 74 7.05 -17.04 -35.16
N TRP A 75 7.96 -16.45 -34.36
CA TRP A 75 7.62 -15.53 -33.26
C TRP A 75 7.77 -14.10 -33.78
N PRO A 76 6.76 -13.23 -33.64
CA PRO A 76 6.79 -11.88 -34.18
C PRO A 76 7.90 -11.07 -33.52
N SER A 77 8.93 -10.73 -34.30
CA SER A 77 9.96 -9.76 -33.94
C SER A 77 9.35 -8.37 -33.97
N GLY A 78 9.18 -7.73 -32.81
CA GLY A 78 8.76 -6.33 -32.79
C GLY A 78 8.48 -5.72 -31.43
N GLU A 79 8.22 -6.51 -30.39
CA GLU A 79 7.99 -5.97 -29.04
C GLU A 79 9.18 -6.35 -28.14
N SER A 80 9.96 -5.34 -27.78
CA SER A 80 11.00 -5.42 -26.77
C SER A 80 10.46 -6.10 -25.52
N ALA A 81 10.87 -7.34 -25.29
CA ALA A 81 10.47 -8.08 -24.11
C ALA A 81 10.71 -7.23 -22.85
N PRO A 82 9.75 -7.18 -21.90
CA PRO A 82 9.92 -6.42 -20.67
C PRO A 82 11.21 -6.90 -19.99
N ARG A 83 12.14 -5.97 -19.75
CA ARG A 83 13.41 -6.30 -19.12
C ARG A 83 13.11 -6.96 -17.76
N PRO A 84 13.71 -8.12 -17.43
CA PRO A 84 13.51 -8.72 -16.13
C PRO A 84 13.94 -7.73 -15.05
N PRO A 85 13.19 -7.63 -13.93
CA PRO A 85 13.55 -6.73 -12.84
C PRO A 85 14.97 -7.10 -12.35
N VAL A 86 15.84 -6.08 -12.25
CA VAL A 86 17.22 -6.27 -11.77
C VAL A 86 17.15 -6.83 -10.36
N GLN A 87 17.62 -8.07 -10.17
CA GLN A 87 17.63 -8.66 -8.83
C GLN A 87 18.61 -7.89 -7.93
N PRO A 88 18.16 -7.44 -6.74
CA PRO A 88 19.02 -6.72 -5.80
C PRO A 88 20.17 -7.62 -5.34
N LYS A 89 21.40 -7.15 -5.51
CA LYS A 89 22.63 -7.92 -5.28
C LYS A 89 23.05 -7.89 -3.81
N THR A 90 22.58 -6.91 -3.04
CA THR A 90 22.94 -6.76 -1.62
C THR A 90 21.73 -6.96 -0.69
N GLN A 91 21.97 -7.40 0.56
CA GLN A 91 20.90 -7.52 1.56
C GLN A 91 20.24 -6.17 1.85
N ILE A 92 21.01 -5.07 1.78
CA ILE A 92 20.51 -3.71 1.96
C ILE A 92 19.51 -3.35 0.86
N GLU A 93 19.82 -3.65 -0.41
CA GLU A 93 18.90 -3.42 -1.53
C GLU A 93 17.62 -4.26 -1.39
N LYS A 94 17.70 -5.48 -0.88
CA LYS A 94 16.53 -6.32 -0.61
C LYS A 94 15.59 -5.72 0.44
N VAL A 95 16.15 -5.21 1.54
CA VAL A 95 15.37 -4.55 2.60
C VAL A 95 14.72 -3.27 2.08
N ALA A 96 15.45 -2.46 1.30
CA ALA A 96 14.90 -1.25 0.70
C ALA A 96 13.74 -1.57 -0.26
N ALA A 97 13.90 -2.56 -1.13
CA ALA A 97 12.82 -2.99 -2.05
C ALA A 97 11.59 -3.51 -1.30
N TYR A 98 11.78 -4.29 -0.24
CA TYR A 98 10.69 -4.78 0.60
C TYR A 98 9.95 -3.64 1.30
N ASN A 99 10.67 -2.68 1.88
CA ASN A 99 10.06 -1.52 2.54
C ASN A 99 9.27 -0.67 1.56
N ALA A 100 9.77 -0.47 0.34
CA ALA A 100 9.05 0.23 -0.72
C ALA A 100 7.76 -0.51 -1.13
N GLN A 101 7.82 -1.83 -1.27
CA GLN A 101 6.64 -2.66 -1.55
C GLN A 101 5.59 -2.56 -0.43
N MET A 102 6.01 -2.63 0.82
CA MET A 102 5.12 -2.52 1.97
C MET A 102 4.47 -1.13 2.05
N ALA A 103 5.23 -0.06 1.81
CA ALA A 103 4.70 1.30 1.76
C ALA A 103 3.63 1.45 0.67
N ALA A 104 3.85 0.89 -0.52
CA ALA A 104 2.86 0.89 -1.60
C ALA A 104 1.58 0.13 -1.20
N GLN A 105 1.69 -1.02 -0.54
CA GLN A 105 0.53 -1.78 -0.04
C GLN A 105 -0.27 -1.01 1.02
N ILE A 106 0.42 -0.29 1.92
CA ILE A 106 -0.20 0.57 2.92
C ILE A 106 -1.00 1.68 2.23
N GLN A 107 -0.41 2.36 1.25
CA GLN A 107 -1.10 3.41 0.48
C GLN A 107 -2.32 2.87 -0.27
N GLN A 108 -2.23 1.71 -0.92
CA GLN A 108 -3.38 1.08 -1.58
C GLN A 108 -4.51 0.74 -0.60
N THR A 109 -4.17 0.24 0.59
CA THR A 109 -5.15 -0.08 1.63
C THR A 109 -5.81 1.19 2.18
N ASP A 110 -5.04 2.26 2.35
CA ASP A 110 -5.57 3.57 2.77
C ASP A 110 -6.52 4.14 1.73
N ALA A 111 -6.15 4.11 0.44
CA ALA A 111 -7.02 4.53 -0.66
C ALA A 111 -8.35 3.77 -0.67
N LEU A 112 -8.33 2.44 -0.55
CA LEU A 112 -9.54 1.61 -0.47
C LEU A 112 -10.42 1.94 0.74
N THR A 113 -9.80 2.21 1.89
CA THR A 113 -10.52 2.56 3.13
C THR A 113 -11.19 3.92 3.03
N LYS A 114 -10.48 4.91 2.48
CA LYS A 114 -11.03 6.24 2.18
C LYS A 114 -12.17 6.15 1.18
N LEU A 115 -12.02 5.40 0.08
CA LEU A 115 -13.07 5.18 -0.91
C LEU A 115 -14.34 4.59 -0.31
N ARG A 116 -14.20 3.55 0.52
CA ARG A 116 -15.35 2.95 1.23
C ARG A 116 -16.06 3.98 2.09
N THR A 117 -15.30 4.77 2.85
CA THR A 117 -15.85 5.81 3.73
C THR A 117 -16.58 6.88 2.93
N LEU A 118 -15.97 7.37 1.86
CA LEU A 118 -16.54 8.38 0.97
C LEU A 118 -17.83 7.86 0.30
N ARG A 119 -17.85 6.61 -0.16
CA ARG A 119 -19.05 5.98 -0.72
C ARG A 119 -20.18 5.88 0.28
N THR A 120 -19.89 5.46 1.51
CA THR A 120 -20.90 5.42 2.57
C THR A 120 -21.47 6.81 2.84
N LYS A 121 -20.65 7.86 2.83
CA LYS A 121 -21.15 9.23 2.99
C LYS A 121 -22.05 9.67 1.84
N LEU A 122 -21.65 9.42 0.60
CA LEU A 122 -22.44 9.76 -0.58
C LEU A 122 -23.78 9.02 -0.58
N TYR A 123 -23.79 7.74 -0.22
CA TYR A 123 -25.01 6.97 -0.03
C TYR A 123 -25.92 7.57 1.07
N LEU A 124 -25.36 7.95 2.22
CA LEU A 124 -26.13 8.60 3.28
C LEU A 124 -26.63 10.01 2.91
N MET A 125 -26.00 10.67 1.95
CA MET A 125 -26.47 11.96 1.42
C MET A 125 -27.66 11.76 0.49
N ASP A 126 -27.61 10.74 -0.38
CA ASP A 126 -28.72 10.35 -1.26
C ASP A 126 -29.98 9.97 -0.43
N GLU A 127 -29.82 9.16 0.62
CA GLU A 127 -30.90 8.83 1.57
C GLU A 127 -31.49 10.06 2.27
N LYS A 128 -30.74 11.16 2.37
CA LYS A 128 -31.20 12.44 2.92
C LYS A 128 -31.82 13.37 1.86
N GLY A 129 -31.94 12.91 0.62
CA GLY A 129 -32.44 13.70 -0.51
C GLY A 129 -31.46 14.79 -0.98
N VAL A 130 -30.18 14.66 -0.66
CA VAL A 130 -29.15 15.56 -1.21
C VAL A 130 -28.90 15.14 -2.65
N VAL A 131 -29.21 16.02 -3.59
CA VAL A 131 -28.95 15.77 -5.02
C VAL A 131 -27.45 15.63 -5.24
N PRO A 132 -26.99 14.54 -5.86
CA PRO A 132 -25.57 14.35 -6.16
C PRO A 132 -25.09 15.45 -7.12
N PRO A 133 -23.82 15.91 -6.99
CA PRO A 133 -23.26 16.90 -7.89
C PRO A 133 -23.14 16.34 -9.31
N SER A 134 -23.12 17.23 -10.32
CA SER A 134 -22.87 16.81 -11.70
C SER A 134 -21.43 16.31 -11.89
N ASN A 135 -21.14 15.73 -13.07
CA ASN A 135 -19.78 15.28 -13.40
C ASN A 135 -18.77 16.43 -13.47
N GLU A 136 -19.22 17.61 -13.89
CA GLU A 136 -18.42 18.82 -13.99
C GLU A 136 -18.17 19.45 -12.62
N GLU A 137 -19.15 19.36 -11.71
CA GLU A 137 -19.05 19.83 -10.33
C GLU A 137 -18.17 18.91 -9.47
N GLY A 138 -18.34 17.59 -9.64
CA GLY A 138 -17.59 16.56 -8.92
C GLY A 138 -17.74 16.66 -7.38
N LEU A 139 -16.77 16.08 -6.67
CA LEU A 139 -16.77 16.07 -5.21
C LEU A 139 -16.50 17.46 -4.59
N HIS A 140 -15.89 18.38 -5.33
CA HIS A 140 -15.58 19.73 -4.87
C HIS A 140 -16.85 20.52 -4.51
N ALA A 141 -17.93 20.35 -5.27
CA ALA A 141 -19.21 20.98 -4.92
C ALA A 141 -19.76 20.53 -3.55
N LEU A 142 -19.42 19.32 -3.09
CA LEU A 142 -19.78 18.85 -1.75
C LEU A 142 -18.86 19.44 -0.66
N VAL A 143 -17.61 19.72 -0.99
CA VAL A 143 -16.68 20.43 -0.10
C VAL A 143 -17.12 21.89 0.07
N GLU A 144 -17.48 22.57 -1.02
CA GLU A 144 -17.98 23.94 -0.99
C GLU A 144 -19.27 24.08 -0.17
N LYS A 145 -20.15 23.07 -0.22
CA LYS A 145 -21.37 22.99 0.60
C LYS A 145 -21.10 22.62 2.07
N GLY A 146 -19.85 22.33 2.44
CA GLY A 146 -19.46 21.91 3.79
C GLY A 146 -19.93 20.49 4.17
N LEU A 147 -20.28 19.67 3.18
CA LEU A 147 -20.75 18.30 3.37
C LEU A 147 -19.60 17.29 3.40
N LEU A 148 -18.49 17.62 2.75
CA LEU A 148 -17.23 16.89 2.79
C LEU A 148 -16.08 17.84 3.17
N LYS A 149 -14.96 17.27 3.60
CA LYS A 149 -13.71 18.01 3.78
C LYS A 149 -12.74 17.74 2.63
N GLN A 150 -11.79 18.65 2.41
CA GLN A 150 -10.79 18.50 1.35
C GLN A 150 -9.96 17.22 1.53
N ASP A 151 -9.55 16.88 2.74
CA ASP A 151 -8.75 15.68 3.04
C ASP A 151 -9.51 14.35 2.80
N GLU A 152 -10.84 14.41 2.72
CA GLU A 152 -11.70 13.27 2.46
C GLU A 152 -11.89 13.01 0.96
N ILE A 153 -11.64 14.00 0.12
CA ILE A 153 -11.69 13.88 -1.34
C ILE A 153 -10.31 13.67 -1.97
N THR A 154 -9.23 13.72 -1.17
CA THR A 154 -7.85 13.51 -1.63
C THR A 154 -7.33 12.13 -1.22
N ASP A 155 -6.75 11.42 -2.18
CA ASP A 155 -6.17 10.09 -2.04
C ASP A 155 -4.77 10.13 -1.38
N PRO A 156 -4.16 8.96 -1.07
CA PRO A 156 -2.85 8.90 -0.42
C PRO A 156 -1.67 9.43 -1.25
N TRP A 157 -1.85 9.62 -2.56
CA TRP A 157 -0.84 10.18 -3.47
C TRP A 157 -1.03 11.68 -3.68
N GLY A 158 -2.07 12.27 -3.08
CA GLY A 158 -2.34 13.71 -3.14
C GLY A 158 -3.21 14.11 -4.33
N HIS A 159 -3.82 13.15 -5.01
CA HIS A 159 -4.75 13.42 -6.10
C HIS A 159 -6.19 13.43 -5.57
N ASP A 160 -7.06 14.20 -6.20
CA ASP A 160 -8.49 14.11 -5.89
C ASP A 160 -9.05 12.78 -6.41
N PHE A 161 -9.95 12.16 -5.64
CA PHE A 161 -10.70 11.01 -6.11
C PHE A 161 -11.54 11.42 -7.33
N ALA A 162 -11.45 10.60 -8.38
CA ALA A 162 -12.28 10.77 -9.57
C ALA A 162 -13.74 10.46 -9.23
N TYR A 163 -14.63 11.24 -9.81
CA TYR A 163 -16.08 11.15 -9.59
C TYR A 163 -16.80 10.98 -10.92
N ARG A 164 -17.78 10.09 -10.95
CA ARG A 164 -18.66 9.89 -12.10
C ARG A 164 -20.07 9.57 -11.64
N LEU A 165 -21.01 10.32 -12.16
CA LEU A 165 -22.44 10.17 -12.00
C LEU A 165 -22.98 9.56 -13.30
N GLU A 166 -23.61 8.40 -13.19
CA GLU A 166 -24.38 7.80 -14.25
C GLU A 166 -25.86 7.85 -13.89
N GLU A 167 -26.68 8.29 -14.84
CA GLU A 167 -28.13 8.27 -14.69
C GLU A 167 -28.68 6.97 -15.29
N GLY A 168 -29.32 6.18 -14.45
CA GLY A 168 -30.06 4.99 -14.84
C GLY A 168 -31.57 5.18 -14.68
N ILE A 169 -32.34 4.33 -15.37
CA ILE A 169 -33.76 4.14 -15.10
C ILE A 169 -33.91 2.78 -14.43
N GLN A 170 -34.40 2.76 -13.19
CA GLN A 170 -34.65 1.51 -12.46
C GLN A 170 -36.16 1.23 -12.39
N GLY A 171 -36.59 0.09 -12.94
CA GLY A 171 -37.98 -0.36 -12.84
C GLY A 171 -39.00 0.59 -13.46
N GLN A 172 -40.03 0.98 -12.69
CA GLN A 172 -41.23 1.74 -13.12
C GLN A 172 -40.95 3.22 -13.51
N GLY A 173 -39.80 3.53 -14.09
CA GLY A 173 -39.48 4.87 -14.59
C GLY A 173 -38.83 5.81 -13.57
N SER A 174 -38.46 5.32 -12.38
CA SER A 174 -37.71 6.11 -11.41
C SER A 174 -36.28 6.31 -11.90
N ARG A 175 -35.81 7.57 -11.89
CA ARG A 175 -34.40 7.88 -12.11
C ARG A 175 -33.61 7.40 -10.90
N HIS A 176 -32.56 6.63 -11.16
CA HIS A 176 -31.61 6.18 -10.15
C HIS A 176 -30.24 6.73 -10.54
N TYR A 177 -29.58 7.37 -9.58
CA TYR A 177 -28.22 7.88 -9.76
C TYR A 177 -27.23 6.84 -9.28
N GLN A 178 -26.31 6.43 -10.13
CA GLN A 178 -25.19 5.59 -9.74
C GLN A 178 -23.92 6.44 -9.67
N VAL A 179 -23.38 6.55 -8.47
CA VAL A 179 -22.17 7.33 -8.20
C VAL A 179 -20.97 6.40 -8.12
N TYR A 180 -19.99 6.61 -8.99
CA TYR A 180 -18.71 5.92 -8.99
C TYR A 180 -17.63 6.86 -8.47
N VAL A 181 -16.80 6.33 -7.59
CA VAL A 181 -15.64 7.02 -7.04
C VAL A 181 -14.45 6.07 -7.03
N TYR A 182 -13.31 6.56 -7.52
CA TYR A 182 -12.06 5.79 -7.62
C TYR A 182 -10.84 6.72 -7.47
N SER A 183 -9.71 6.14 -7.05
CA SER A 183 -8.40 6.82 -7.06
C SER A 183 -7.71 6.55 -8.38
N ALA A 184 -7.04 7.56 -8.93
CA ALA A 184 -6.16 7.41 -10.10
C ALA A 184 -4.86 6.64 -9.77
N GLY A 185 -4.62 6.34 -8.48
CA GLY A 185 -3.43 5.65 -8.04
C GLY A 185 -2.17 6.51 -8.10
N PRO A 186 -0.98 5.89 -8.07
CA PRO A 186 0.30 6.59 -7.94
C PRO A 186 0.68 7.50 -9.10
N ASP A 187 0.12 7.30 -10.30
CA ASP A 187 0.47 8.09 -11.48
C ASP A 187 -0.44 9.31 -11.67
N GLY A 188 -1.55 9.37 -10.93
CA GLY A 188 -2.53 10.46 -11.01
C GLY A 188 -3.28 10.52 -12.35
N ILE A 189 -3.23 9.47 -13.17
CA ILE A 189 -3.88 9.44 -14.49
C ILE A 189 -5.13 8.56 -14.40
N PRO A 190 -6.34 9.15 -14.35
CA PRO A 190 -7.56 8.38 -14.26
C PRO A 190 -7.85 7.59 -15.56
N GLY A 191 -8.59 6.50 -15.44
CA GLY A 191 -9.08 5.70 -16.56
C GLY A 191 -8.08 4.67 -17.07
N ASN A 192 -7.13 4.23 -16.23
CA ASN A 192 -6.10 3.29 -16.61
C ASN A 192 -6.08 2.05 -15.70
N LYS A 193 -5.05 1.20 -15.84
CA LYS A 193 -4.96 -0.06 -15.10
C LYS A 193 -4.60 0.10 -13.62
N ASP A 194 -4.10 1.26 -13.23
CA ASP A 194 -3.60 1.61 -11.89
C ASP A 194 -4.70 2.28 -11.04
N ASP A 195 -5.87 2.54 -11.63
CA ASP A 195 -7.06 2.98 -10.92
C ASP A 195 -7.46 1.99 -9.80
N ILE A 196 -7.84 2.53 -8.65
CA ILE A 196 -8.26 1.76 -7.47
C ILE A 196 -9.71 2.15 -7.14
N GLY A 197 -10.62 1.18 -7.16
CA GLY A 197 -12.02 1.40 -6.77
C GLY A 197 -13.02 0.84 -7.79
N ASP A 198 -14.25 1.35 -7.73
CA ASP A 198 -15.40 0.84 -8.50
C ASP A 198 -15.50 1.42 -9.91
N GLY A 199 -14.44 2.09 -10.40
CA GLY A 199 -14.34 2.54 -11.79
C GLY A 199 -14.01 1.38 -12.72
N GLU A 200 -14.82 0.32 -12.73
CA GLU A 200 -14.53 -0.88 -13.51
C GLU A 200 -14.36 -0.53 -15.00
N LYS A 201 -13.32 -1.16 -15.56
CA LYS A 201 -12.86 -1.12 -16.95
C LYS A 201 -13.91 -1.58 -17.95
#